data_AF-C4RRB5-F1
#
_entry.id   AF-C4RRB5-F1
#
_cell.length_a   1.000
_cell.length_b   1.000
_cell.length_c   1.000
_cell.angle_alpha   90.00
_cell.angle_beta   90.00
_cell.angle_gamma   90.00
#
_symmetry.space_group_name_H-M   'P 1'
#
loop_
_entity.id
_entity.type
_entity.pdbx_description
1 polymer ?
#
loop_
_entity_poly.entity_id
_entity_poly.type
_entity_poly.pdbx_seq_one_letter_code
_entity_poly.pdbx_strand_id
1 'polypeptide(L)'
;MSNQPGSSMATEPDQPVEADPAPGPEPAAGPLSPAGQEPASDPLAADGGTVTRAPGAVVLALLTVGWLAAMLWSTRAAITSAQAGITAISLSAFALPGVISAALVAGAAVALAVTNLLARRGMDRATLRFVVATGTGLLVGLAAAVVINLTYFDNATTNVIAGTAAAAAIIGGAVAGAGNARVGGAVVTATLGVLVFVVAFSRARDPLFDLFGAGDTQESLVTAAKWVSRTESLLAGLVAGLLAFGYLTWARRRAQRRTPGESAIRWPGYLLAGAGPGLLLLLAEIIIRVGGRSLLDLASALSEADSVAQTSLGTSRIDNGIWVFFVGALTALVAFGRTLDPSAGDEDEEAGPEEAAQPEAKADR
;
A
#
# COMPACT_ATOMS: atom_id res chain seq x y z
N MET A 1 -57.93 17.84 -9.78
CA MET A 1 -57.66 19.29 -9.88
C MET A 1 -56.32 19.54 -9.23
N SER A 2 -55.29 19.59 -10.06
CA SER A 2 -53.88 19.72 -9.66
C SER A 2 -53.48 21.18 -9.84
N ASN A 3 -52.89 21.77 -8.81
CA ASN A 3 -52.19 23.05 -8.90
C ASN A 3 -51.07 23.08 -7.85
N GLN A 4 -49.83 22.91 -8.30
CA GLN A 4 -48.71 23.67 -7.75
C GLN A 4 -47.51 23.64 -8.71
N PRO A 5 -47.15 24.80 -9.32
CA PRO A 5 -45.84 25.03 -9.91
C PRO A 5 -44.96 25.80 -8.92
N GLY A 6 -43.64 25.61 -9.00
CA GLY A 6 -42.69 26.35 -8.18
C GLY A 6 -41.23 25.98 -8.44
N SER A 7 -40.73 26.38 -9.61
CA SER A 7 -39.31 26.39 -9.96
C SER A 7 -38.56 27.47 -9.16
N SER A 8 -37.57 27.07 -8.36
CA SER A 8 -36.58 27.99 -7.80
C SER A 8 -35.25 27.83 -8.52
N MET A 9 -34.88 28.90 -9.23
CA MET A 9 -33.58 29.11 -9.84
C MET A 9 -32.51 29.21 -8.75
N ALA A 10 -31.45 28.42 -8.88
CA ALA A 10 -30.24 28.58 -8.07
C ALA A 10 -29.37 29.67 -8.70
N THR A 11 -29.15 30.71 -7.92
CA THR A 11 -28.35 31.91 -8.20
C THR A 11 -26.88 31.56 -8.42
N GLU A 12 -26.31 32.13 -9.48
CA GLU A 12 -24.89 32.14 -9.81
C GLU A 12 -24.09 32.93 -8.75
N PRO A 13 -22.96 32.42 -8.21
CA PRO A 13 -22.17 33.17 -7.24
C PRO A 13 -21.31 34.24 -7.94
N ASP A 14 -21.45 35.47 -7.46
CA ASP A 14 -20.61 36.65 -7.73
C ASP A 14 -19.12 36.32 -7.62
N GLN A 15 -18.37 36.62 -8.68
CA GLN A 15 -16.91 36.72 -8.62
C GLN A 15 -16.52 38.07 -7.98
N PRO A 16 -15.56 38.10 -7.05
CA PRO A 16 -15.01 39.36 -6.57
C PRO A 16 -14.20 40.05 -7.67
N VAL A 17 -14.53 41.32 -7.88
CA VAL A 17 -13.83 42.26 -8.76
C VAL A 17 -12.40 42.46 -8.23
N GLU A 18 -11.43 42.15 -9.10
CA GLU A 18 -10.00 42.36 -8.89
C GLU A 18 -9.72 43.88 -8.87
N ALA A 19 -9.41 44.42 -7.70
CA ALA A 19 -9.03 45.82 -7.53
C ALA A 19 -7.57 46.02 -7.92
N ASP A 20 -7.35 46.92 -8.86
CA ASP A 20 -6.07 47.40 -9.37
C ASP A 20 -5.22 47.99 -8.22
N PRO A 21 -3.99 47.50 -7.95
CA PRO A 21 -3.16 48.02 -6.88
C PRO A 21 -2.53 49.36 -7.27
N ALA A 22 -2.83 50.38 -6.46
CA ALA A 22 -2.19 51.69 -6.53
C ALA A 22 -0.66 51.62 -6.36
N PRO A 23 0.12 52.50 -7.04
CA PRO A 23 1.56 52.57 -6.86
C PRO A 23 1.91 53.15 -5.49
N GLY A 24 2.50 52.31 -4.62
CA GLY A 24 3.05 52.71 -3.33
C GLY A 24 4.48 53.29 -3.45
N PRO A 25 4.91 54.13 -2.49
CA PRO A 25 6.07 55.01 -2.61
C PRO A 25 7.42 54.29 -2.42
N GLU A 26 8.43 54.84 -3.09
CA GLU A 26 9.85 54.47 -3.04
C GLU A 26 10.38 54.30 -1.61
N PRO A 27 11.02 53.16 -1.27
CA PRO A 27 11.77 53.02 -0.04
C PRO A 27 13.13 53.70 -0.15
N ALA A 28 13.37 54.60 0.80
CA ALA A 28 14.61 55.32 1.01
C ALA A 28 15.81 54.40 1.24
N ALA A 29 16.95 54.80 0.70
CA ALA A 29 18.25 54.19 0.90
C ALA A 29 18.66 54.18 2.39
N GLY A 30 18.95 52.98 2.91
CA GLY A 30 19.53 52.73 4.23
C GLY A 30 20.59 51.61 4.14
N PRO A 31 21.53 51.55 5.09
CA PRO A 31 22.96 51.37 4.79
C PRO A 31 23.44 49.92 4.61
N LEU A 32 24.48 49.83 3.79
CA LEU A 32 25.38 48.70 3.50
C LEU A 32 25.50 47.66 4.62
N SER A 33 24.88 46.49 4.42
CA SER A 33 25.21 45.26 5.16
C SER A 33 26.40 44.55 4.51
N PRO A 34 27.36 44.04 5.29
CA PRO A 34 28.59 43.47 4.79
C PRO A 34 28.36 42.13 4.07
N ALA A 35 28.91 42.08 2.87
CA ALA A 35 29.42 40.93 2.12
C ALA A 35 29.17 39.51 2.68
N GLY A 36 28.47 38.72 1.87
CA GLY A 36 29.06 37.47 1.37
C GLY A 36 28.95 36.23 2.25
N GLN A 37 27.74 35.79 2.53
CA GLN A 37 27.49 34.36 2.75
C GLN A 37 26.41 33.93 1.76
N GLU A 38 26.82 33.66 0.52
CA GLU A 38 25.98 32.91 -0.41
C GLU A 38 25.57 31.61 0.29
N PRO A 39 24.27 31.31 0.44
CA PRO A 39 23.87 29.98 0.85
C PRO A 39 24.43 29.05 -0.20
N ALA A 40 25.40 28.21 0.19
CA ALA A 40 25.87 27.11 -0.62
C ALA A 40 24.63 26.37 -1.10
N SER A 41 24.27 26.64 -2.34
CA SER A 41 23.31 25.88 -3.11
C SER A 41 24.08 24.62 -3.40
N ASP A 42 24.12 23.76 -2.38
CA ASP A 42 24.71 22.44 -2.44
C ASP A 42 24.01 21.81 -3.64
N PRO A 43 24.71 21.70 -4.79
CA PRO A 43 24.08 21.11 -5.96
C PRO A 43 23.63 19.75 -5.47
N LEU A 44 22.36 19.42 -5.71
CA LEU A 44 21.82 18.08 -5.62
C LEU A 44 22.79 17.17 -6.35
N ALA A 45 23.83 16.75 -5.63
CA ALA A 45 24.84 15.87 -6.12
C ALA A 45 24.02 14.63 -6.38
N ALA A 46 23.90 14.32 -7.68
CA ALA A 46 23.48 13.04 -8.17
C ALA A 46 24.53 12.04 -7.69
N ASP A 47 24.52 11.82 -6.37
CA ASP A 47 25.40 10.94 -5.65
C ASP A 47 25.11 9.59 -6.28
N GLY A 48 26.15 9.02 -6.90
CA GLY A 48 26.06 7.79 -7.70
C GLY A 48 25.46 6.70 -6.83
N GLY A 49 24.13 6.60 -6.87
CA GLY A 49 23.34 5.99 -5.84
C GLY A 49 23.76 4.55 -5.67
N THR A 50 24.30 4.24 -4.50
CA THR A 50 24.62 2.85 -4.16
C THR A 50 23.36 2.01 -4.35
N VAL A 51 23.46 1.06 -5.27
CA VAL A 51 22.37 0.22 -5.74
C VAL A 51 21.68 -0.45 -4.55
N THR A 52 20.51 0.05 -4.19
CA THR A 52 19.77 -0.45 -3.03
C THR A 52 19.04 -1.73 -3.44
N ARG A 53 19.48 -2.89 -2.93
CA ARG A 53 18.93 -4.21 -3.31
C ARG A 53 17.89 -4.72 -2.33
N ALA A 54 16.86 -5.41 -2.83
CA ALA A 54 15.87 -6.12 -2.00
C ALA A 54 16.37 -7.54 -1.66
N PRO A 55 16.70 -7.85 -0.40
CA PRO A 55 17.15 -9.19 -0.04
C PRO A 55 16.00 -10.21 -0.13
N GLY A 56 16.31 -11.43 -0.56
CA GLY A 56 15.30 -12.50 -0.68
C GLY A 56 14.31 -12.35 -1.84
N ALA A 57 14.50 -11.41 -2.78
CA ALA A 57 13.55 -11.16 -3.86
C ALA A 57 13.18 -12.39 -4.70
N VAL A 58 14.12 -13.31 -4.95
CA VAL A 58 13.82 -14.57 -5.67
C VAL A 58 12.87 -15.46 -4.86
N VAL A 59 13.09 -15.58 -3.55
CA VAL A 59 12.21 -16.37 -2.66
C VAL A 59 10.82 -15.73 -2.61
N LEU A 60 10.75 -14.39 -2.49
CA LEU A 60 9.48 -13.67 -2.55
C LEU A 60 8.75 -13.91 -3.87
N ALA A 61 9.45 -13.80 -5.00
CA ALA A 61 8.88 -14.07 -6.31
C ALA A 61 8.26 -15.47 -6.38
N LEU A 62 9.00 -16.50 -5.95
CA LEU A 62 8.50 -17.88 -5.92
C LEU A 62 7.28 -18.04 -5.01
N LEU A 63 7.31 -17.46 -3.80
CA LEU A 63 6.18 -17.53 -2.86
C LEU A 63 4.94 -16.83 -3.41
N THR A 64 5.10 -15.65 -4.02
CA THR A 64 3.96 -14.90 -4.58
C THR A 64 3.39 -15.53 -5.85
N VAL A 65 4.22 -16.16 -6.68
CA VAL A 65 3.77 -16.94 -7.84
C VAL A 65 3.07 -18.22 -7.37
N GLY A 66 3.60 -18.90 -6.35
CA GLY A 66 2.93 -20.02 -5.71
C GLY A 66 1.58 -19.63 -5.11
N TRP A 67 1.50 -18.45 -4.48
CA TRP A 67 0.25 -17.89 -3.97
C TRP A 67 -0.76 -17.58 -5.08
N LEU A 68 -0.31 -16.94 -6.17
CA LEU A 68 -1.16 -16.70 -7.33
C LEU A 68 -1.70 -18.02 -7.91
N ALA A 69 -0.84 -19.04 -8.05
CA ALA A 69 -1.26 -20.35 -8.50
C ALA A 69 -2.28 -20.99 -7.55
N ALA A 70 -2.08 -20.87 -6.23
CA ALA A 70 -3.03 -21.34 -5.23
C ALA A 70 -4.38 -20.63 -5.31
N MET A 71 -4.39 -19.31 -5.54
CA MET A 71 -5.62 -18.53 -5.72
C MET A 71 -6.35 -18.93 -7.01
N LEU A 72 -5.63 -19.09 -8.13
CA LEU A 72 -6.23 -19.57 -9.38
C LEU A 72 -6.83 -20.97 -9.22
N TRP A 73 -6.13 -21.86 -8.51
CA TRP A 73 -6.63 -23.20 -8.19
C TRP A 73 -7.86 -23.16 -7.28
N SER A 74 -7.83 -22.33 -6.24
CA SER A 74 -8.97 -22.15 -5.32
C SER A 74 -10.21 -21.64 -6.06
N THR A 75 -10.04 -20.66 -6.94
CA THR A 75 -11.12 -20.14 -7.79
C THR A 75 -11.68 -21.22 -8.70
N ARG A 76 -10.81 -22.05 -9.28
CA ARG A 76 -11.23 -23.17 -10.13
C ARG A 76 -12.05 -24.19 -9.33
N ALA A 77 -11.58 -24.56 -8.15
CA ALA A 77 -12.28 -25.49 -7.27
C ALA A 77 -13.67 -24.95 -6.88
N ALA A 78 -13.77 -23.66 -6.54
CA ALA A 78 -15.05 -23.02 -6.23
C ALA A 78 -16.02 -23.08 -7.44
N ILE A 79 -15.54 -22.72 -8.63
CA ILE A 79 -16.34 -22.73 -9.86
C ILE A 79 -16.82 -24.14 -10.22
N THR A 80 -15.92 -25.12 -10.21
CA THR A 80 -16.24 -26.52 -10.54
C THR A 80 -17.20 -27.15 -9.53
N SER A 81 -17.07 -26.82 -8.23
CA SER A 81 -18.02 -27.27 -7.20
C SER A 81 -19.42 -26.65 -7.36
N ALA A 82 -19.49 -25.44 -7.91
CA ALA A 82 -20.74 -24.71 -8.12
C ALA A 82 -21.46 -25.07 -9.42
N GLN A 83 -20.84 -25.83 -10.35
CA GLN A 83 -21.46 -26.27 -11.60
C GLN A 83 -22.69 -27.18 -11.42
N ALA A 84 -23.06 -27.51 -10.18
CA ALA A 84 -24.36 -28.08 -9.85
C ALA A 84 -25.53 -27.06 -9.76
N GLY A 85 -25.32 -25.75 -10.01
CA GLY A 85 -26.41 -24.75 -9.99
C GLY A 85 -26.08 -23.31 -10.44
N ILE A 86 -27.09 -22.43 -10.39
CA ILE A 86 -27.08 -21.00 -10.79
C ILE A 86 -26.08 -20.16 -9.94
N THR A 87 -25.60 -20.68 -8.82
CA THR A 87 -24.67 -20.03 -7.88
C THR A 87 -23.24 -19.87 -8.39
N ALA A 88 -22.88 -20.46 -9.54
CA ALA A 88 -21.51 -20.44 -10.07
C ALA A 88 -21.00 -19.04 -10.45
N ILE A 89 -21.87 -18.17 -10.98
CA ILE A 89 -21.47 -16.82 -11.44
C ILE A 89 -21.15 -15.92 -10.23
N SER A 90 -22.01 -15.92 -9.20
CA SER A 90 -21.80 -15.11 -7.99
C SER A 90 -20.56 -15.58 -7.21
N LEU A 91 -20.32 -16.90 -7.10
CA LEU A 91 -19.10 -17.44 -6.48
C LEU A 91 -17.82 -17.08 -7.23
N SER A 92 -17.87 -17.06 -8.56
CA SER A 92 -16.75 -16.59 -9.39
C SER A 92 -16.43 -15.12 -9.10
N ALA A 93 -17.45 -14.27 -9.00
CA ALA A 93 -17.29 -12.85 -8.70
C ALA A 93 -16.64 -12.61 -7.33
N PHE A 94 -16.92 -13.46 -6.33
CA PHE A 94 -16.32 -13.34 -4.99
C PHE A 94 -14.84 -13.78 -4.93
N ALA A 95 -14.40 -14.65 -5.83
CA ALA A 95 -13.02 -15.14 -5.86
C ALA A 95 -12.06 -14.18 -6.61
N LEU A 96 -12.58 -13.33 -7.49
CA LEU A 96 -11.80 -12.44 -8.34
C LEU A 96 -10.89 -11.46 -7.60
N PRO A 97 -11.34 -10.78 -6.53
CA PRO A 97 -10.49 -9.82 -5.84
C PRO A 97 -9.19 -10.46 -5.36
N GLY A 98 -9.27 -11.69 -4.84
CA GLY A 98 -8.12 -12.44 -4.38
C GLY A 98 -7.11 -12.77 -5.49
N VAL A 99 -7.58 -13.15 -6.68
CA VAL A 99 -6.72 -13.42 -7.84
C VAL A 99 -6.05 -12.13 -8.32
N ILE A 100 -6.78 -11.03 -8.39
CA ILE A 100 -6.26 -9.73 -8.86
C ILE A 100 -5.20 -9.19 -7.90
N SER A 101 -5.44 -9.22 -6.59
CA SER A 101 -4.43 -8.85 -5.59
C SER A 101 -3.21 -9.77 -5.65
N ALA A 102 -3.40 -11.09 -5.83
CA ALA A 102 -2.28 -12.02 -5.97
C ALA A 102 -1.45 -11.75 -7.24
N ALA A 103 -2.10 -11.43 -8.37
CA ALA A 103 -1.43 -11.11 -9.62
C ALA A 103 -0.63 -9.80 -9.52
N LEU A 104 -1.21 -8.77 -8.90
CA LEU A 104 -0.55 -7.50 -8.58
C LEU A 104 0.74 -7.72 -7.78
N VAL A 105 0.66 -8.50 -6.69
CA VAL A 105 1.81 -8.77 -5.81
C VAL A 105 2.84 -9.67 -6.48
N ALA A 106 2.42 -10.68 -7.25
CA ALA A 106 3.33 -11.54 -8.00
C ALA A 106 4.10 -10.77 -9.08
N GLY A 107 3.42 -9.89 -9.83
CA GLY A 107 4.06 -9.00 -10.81
C GLY A 107 5.13 -8.12 -10.16
N ALA A 108 4.82 -7.51 -9.01
CA ALA A 108 5.77 -6.72 -8.24
C ALA A 108 6.98 -7.55 -7.75
N ALA A 109 6.75 -8.73 -7.18
CA ALA A 109 7.79 -9.58 -6.61
C ALA A 109 8.76 -10.11 -7.68
N VAL A 110 8.23 -10.60 -8.81
CA VAL A 110 9.05 -11.10 -9.92
C VAL A 110 9.83 -9.94 -10.55
N ALA A 111 9.22 -8.76 -10.73
CA ALA A 111 9.91 -7.57 -11.19
C ALA A 111 11.06 -7.16 -10.25
N LEU A 112 10.88 -7.20 -8.93
CA LEU A 112 11.96 -6.99 -7.95
C LEU A 112 13.09 -8.02 -8.08
N ALA A 113 12.76 -9.29 -8.34
CA ALA A 113 13.77 -10.33 -8.53
C ALA A 113 14.61 -10.08 -9.79
N VAL A 114 13.96 -9.74 -10.91
CA VAL A 114 14.62 -9.47 -12.19
C VAL A 114 15.45 -8.18 -12.13
N THR A 115 14.91 -7.11 -11.57
CA THR A 115 15.64 -5.82 -11.45
C THR A 115 16.82 -5.93 -10.48
N ASN A 116 16.70 -6.70 -9.38
CA ASN A 116 17.85 -7.00 -8.53
C ASN A 116 18.94 -7.79 -9.26
N LEU A 117 18.57 -8.73 -10.14
CA LEU A 117 19.53 -9.46 -10.96
C LEU A 117 20.25 -8.54 -11.96
N LEU A 118 19.49 -7.62 -12.57
CA LEU A 118 20.02 -6.63 -13.51
C LEU A 118 20.99 -5.66 -12.80
N ALA A 119 20.62 -5.22 -11.60
CA ALA A 119 21.45 -4.33 -10.79
C ALA A 119 22.71 -5.04 -10.25
N ARG A 120 22.72 -6.39 -10.13
CA ARG A 120 23.94 -7.16 -9.87
C ARG A 120 24.89 -7.17 -11.07
N ARG A 121 24.39 -6.98 -12.29
CA ARG A 121 25.19 -6.88 -13.53
C ARG A 121 25.66 -5.46 -13.83
N GLY A 122 25.44 -4.50 -12.91
CA GLY A 122 25.84 -3.10 -13.09
C GLY A 122 24.92 -2.29 -14.02
N MET A 123 23.75 -2.81 -14.38
CA MET A 123 22.81 -2.18 -15.31
C MET A 123 21.67 -1.45 -14.56
N ASP A 124 21.99 -0.56 -13.62
CA ASP A 124 20.99 0.15 -12.79
C ASP A 124 20.66 1.56 -13.32
N ARG A 125 20.03 1.62 -14.50
CA ARG A 125 19.45 2.88 -14.99
C ARG A 125 17.97 2.92 -14.62
N ALA A 126 17.50 4.02 -14.03
CA ALA A 126 16.11 4.15 -13.59
C ALA A 126 15.09 3.83 -14.71
N THR A 127 15.30 4.36 -15.92
CA THR A 127 14.45 4.09 -17.08
C THR A 127 14.46 2.61 -17.47
N LEU A 128 15.65 1.99 -17.53
CA LEU A 128 15.80 0.57 -17.87
C LEU A 128 15.13 -0.31 -16.80
N ARG A 129 15.32 0.03 -15.52
CA ARG A 129 14.72 -0.67 -14.39
C ARG A 129 13.20 -0.63 -14.47
N PHE A 130 12.62 0.54 -14.74
CA PHE A 130 11.18 0.69 -14.91
C PHE A 130 10.65 -0.12 -16.10
N VAL A 131 11.28 0.00 -17.28
CA VAL A 131 10.87 -0.75 -18.49
C VAL A 131 10.96 -2.25 -18.27
N VAL A 132 12.06 -2.74 -17.70
CA VAL A 132 12.26 -4.17 -17.40
C VAL A 132 11.27 -4.66 -16.35
N ALA A 133 10.99 -3.87 -15.31
CA ALA A 133 10.04 -4.21 -14.27
C ALA A 133 8.61 -4.33 -14.82
N THR A 134 8.17 -3.33 -15.61
CA THR A 134 6.87 -3.34 -16.30
C THR A 134 6.76 -4.51 -17.28
N GLY A 135 7.80 -4.76 -18.09
CA GLY A 135 7.84 -5.89 -19.02
C GLY A 135 7.83 -7.25 -18.30
N THR A 136 8.46 -7.35 -17.13
CA THR A 136 8.39 -8.56 -16.29
C THR A 136 6.98 -8.76 -15.75
N GLY A 137 6.32 -7.71 -15.28
CA GLY A 137 4.93 -7.74 -14.87
C GLY A 137 3.99 -8.18 -16.01
N LEU A 138 4.23 -7.71 -17.23
CA LEU A 138 3.53 -8.16 -18.43
C LEU A 138 3.69 -9.66 -18.67
N LEU A 139 4.91 -10.21 -18.58
CA LEU A 139 5.15 -11.64 -18.76
C LEU A 139 4.42 -12.48 -17.70
N VAL A 140 4.42 -12.05 -16.44
CA VAL A 140 3.66 -12.69 -15.36
C VAL A 140 2.16 -12.64 -15.64
N GLY A 141 1.67 -11.48 -16.09
CA GLY A 141 0.27 -11.28 -16.45
C GLY A 141 -0.18 -12.15 -17.62
N LEU A 142 0.62 -12.25 -18.68
CA LEU A 142 0.35 -13.12 -19.83
C LEU A 142 0.35 -14.59 -19.42
N ALA A 143 1.29 -15.03 -18.59
CA ALA A 143 1.29 -16.40 -18.07
C ALA A 143 0.02 -16.69 -17.26
N ALA A 144 -0.41 -15.77 -16.40
CA ALA A 144 -1.66 -15.92 -15.63
C ALA A 144 -2.89 -15.95 -16.55
N ALA A 145 -2.96 -15.07 -17.55
CA ALA A 145 -4.04 -15.03 -18.54
C ALA A 145 -4.13 -16.34 -19.34
N VAL A 146 -3.00 -16.89 -19.79
CA VAL A 146 -2.94 -18.20 -20.46
C VAL A 146 -3.46 -19.30 -19.54
N VAL A 147 -3.01 -19.35 -18.28
CA VAL A 147 -3.49 -20.35 -17.31
C VAL A 147 -5.00 -20.22 -17.09
N ILE A 148 -5.53 -19.00 -16.96
CA ILE A 148 -6.97 -18.75 -16.83
C ILE A 148 -7.71 -19.27 -18.07
N ASN A 149 -7.30 -18.88 -19.27
CA ASN A 149 -7.98 -19.28 -20.52
C ASN A 149 -7.89 -20.79 -20.80
N LEU A 150 -6.82 -21.46 -20.38
CA LEU A 150 -6.72 -22.92 -20.50
C LEU A 150 -7.55 -23.67 -19.45
N THR A 151 -7.86 -23.02 -18.32
CA THR A 151 -8.54 -23.66 -17.19
C THR A 151 -10.05 -23.45 -17.22
N TYR A 152 -10.50 -22.31 -17.73
CA TYR A 152 -11.90 -21.93 -17.81
C TYR A 152 -12.34 -21.93 -19.29
N PHE A 153 -13.53 -22.47 -19.58
CA PHE A 153 -14.06 -22.46 -20.95
C PHE A 153 -14.08 -21.04 -21.53
N ASP A 154 -13.71 -20.92 -22.80
CA ASP A 154 -13.53 -19.66 -23.50
C ASP A 154 -14.87 -18.94 -23.67
N ASN A 155 -15.10 -17.94 -22.81
CA ASN A 155 -16.25 -17.06 -22.88
C ASN A 155 -15.79 -15.62 -22.59
N ALA A 156 -16.62 -14.64 -22.96
CA ALA A 156 -16.30 -13.22 -22.80
C ALA A 156 -15.93 -12.86 -21.36
N THR A 157 -16.56 -13.51 -20.37
CA THR A 157 -16.30 -13.29 -18.94
C THR A 157 -14.91 -13.73 -18.51
N THR A 158 -14.46 -14.91 -18.94
CA THR A 158 -13.10 -15.42 -18.68
C THR A 158 -12.03 -14.48 -19.22
N ASN A 159 -12.24 -13.92 -20.42
CA ASN A 159 -11.29 -13.00 -21.05
C ASN A 159 -11.15 -11.67 -20.29
N VAL A 160 -12.25 -11.13 -19.74
CA VAL A 160 -12.20 -9.92 -18.88
C VAL A 160 -11.40 -10.19 -17.61
N ILE A 161 -11.60 -11.35 -16.98
CA ILE A 161 -10.88 -11.77 -15.78
C ILE A 161 -9.39 -11.92 -16.07
N ALA A 162 -9.04 -12.63 -17.15
CA ALA A 162 -7.67 -12.81 -17.60
C ALA A 162 -6.98 -11.47 -17.89
N GLY A 163 -7.65 -10.57 -18.62
CA GLY A 163 -7.15 -9.23 -18.91
C GLY A 163 -6.94 -8.37 -17.66
N THR A 164 -7.87 -8.43 -16.70
CA THR A 164 -7.78 -7.67 -15.45
C THR A 164 -6.64 -8.18 -14.57
N ALA A 165 -6.46 -9.50 -14.47
CA ALA A 165 -5.33 -10.09 -13.75
C ALA A 165 -3.99 -9.75 -14.43
N ALA A 166 -3.94 -9.74 -15.77
CA ALA A 166 -2.75 -9.33 -16.50
C ALA A 166 -2.41 -7.86 -16.27
N ALA A 167 -3.40 -6.97 -16.34
CA ALA A 167 -3.24 -5.55 -16.03
C ALA A 167 -2.71 -5.33 -14.60
N ALA A 168 -3.25 -6.08 -13.63
CA ALA A 168 -2.77 -6.04 -12.25
C ALA A 168 -1.29 -6.42 -12.13
N ALA A 169 -0.86 -7.52 -12.77
CA ALA A 169 0.55 -7.92 -12.75
C ALA A 169 1.48 -6.88 -13.41
N ILE A 170 1.06 -6.25 -14.50
CA ILE A 170 1.79 -5.16 -15.17
C ILE A 170 1.97 -3.97 -14.21
N ILE A 171 0.87 -3.52 -13.59
CA ILE A 171 0.88 -2.41 -12.64
C ILE A 171 1.78 -2.73 -11.44
N GLY A 172 1.71 -3.95 -10.92
CA GLY A 172 2.58 -4.41 -9.84
C GLY A 172 4.05 -4.33 -10.21
N GLY A 173 4.40 -4.78 -11.42
CA GLY A 173 5.74 -4.64 -11.97
C GLY A 173 6.18 -3.18 -12.08
N ALA A 174 5.33 -2.30 -12.60
CA ALA A 174 5.62 -0.87 -12.73
C ALA A 174 5.87 -0.20 -11.37
N VAL A 175 5.02 -0.47 -10.37
CA VAL A 175 5.17 0.04 -8.99
C VAL A 175 6.50 -0.42 -8.38
N ALA A 176 6.86 -1.69 -8.55
CA ALA A 176 8.14 -2.23 -8.10
C ALA A 176 9.36 -1.56 -8.78
N GLY A 177 9.24 -1.21 -10.07
CA GLY A 177 10.32 -0.57 -10.83
C GLY A 177 10.54 0.91 -10.47
N ALA A 178 9.49 1.62 -10.06
CA ALA A 178 9.52 3.04 -9.73
C ALA A 178 10.17 3.32 -8.36
N GLY A 179 10.00 2.41 -7.39
CA GLY A 179 10.39 2.66 -5.99
C GLY A 179 11.80 2.25 -5.59
N ASN A 180 12.11 2.45 -4.30
CA ASN A 180 13.29 1.87 -3.65
C ASN A 180 13.09 0.36 -3.45
N ALA A 181 14.02 -0.47 -3.94
CA ALA A 181 13.83 -1.92 -3.94
C ALA A 181 13.67 -2.53 -2.54
N ARG A 182 14.32 -1.99 -1.49
CA ARG A 182 14.15 -2.48 -0.11
C ARG A 182 12.74 -2.21 0.40
N VAL A 183 12.21 -1.02 0.13
CA VAL A 183 10.83 -0.65 0.49
C VAL A 183 9.86 -1.51 -0.32
N GLY A 184 10.08 -1.68 -1.63
CA GLY A 184 9.27 -2.57 -2.47
C GLY A 184 9.25 -4.02 -1.96
N GLY A 185 10.41 -4.55 -1.55
CA GLY A 185 10.49 -5.89 -0.94
C GLY A 185 9.73 -6.00 0.38
N ALA A 186 9.74 -4.95 1.20
CA ALA A 186 8.97 -4.88 2.44
C ALA A 186 7.47 -4.86 2.16
N VAL A 187 7.03 -4.03 1.21
CA VAL A 187 5.64 -3.96 0.75
C VAL A 187 5.17 -5.33 0.26
N VAL A 188 5.90 -5.96 -0.66
CA VAL A 188 5.55 -7.29 -1.18
C VAL A 188 5.46 -8.35 -0.06
N THR A 189 6.43 -8.34 0.86
CA THR A 189 6.45 -9.29 1.99
C THR A 189 5.24 -9.09 2.90
N ALA A 190 4.96 -7.83 3.27
CA ALA A 190 3.85 -7.47 4.13
C ALA A 190 2.51 -7.78 3.45
N THR A 191 2.35 -7.48 2.16
CA THR A 191 1.11 -7.76 1.42
C THR A 191 0.87 -9.24 1.29
N LEU A 192 1.89 -10.04 0.97
CA LEU A 192 1.76 -11.50 0.96
C LEU A 192 1.35 -12.02 2.35
N GLY A 193 1.95 -11.50 3.42
CA GLY A 193 1.58 -11.87 4.79
C GLY A 193 0.15 -11.49 5.14
N VAL A 194 -0.34 -10.32 4.73
CA VAL A 194 -1.74 -9.90 4.90
C VAL A 194 -2.69 -10.81 4.14
N LEU A 195 -2.39 -11.16 2.88
CA LEU A 195 -3.22 -12.07 2.09
C LEU A 195 -3.33 -13.45 2.73
N VAL A 196 -2.20 -14.00 3.20
CA VAL A 196 -2.18 -15.27 3.95
C VAL A 196 -2.94 -15.14 5.26
N PHE A 197 -2.77 -14.03 5.99
CA PHE A 197 -3.49 -13.75 7.23
C PHE A 197 -5.00 -13.75 7.01
N VAL A 198 -5.52 -13.04 6.00
CA VAL A 198 -6.96 -12.98 5.70
C VAL A 198 -7.52 -14.38 5.44
N VAL A 199 -6.80 -15.21 4.67
CA VAL A 199 -7.21 -16.60 4.44
C VAL A 199 -7.18 -17.42 5.73
N ALA A 200 -6.16 -17.25 6.57
CA ALA A 200 -6.11 -17.94 7.86
C ALA A 200 -7.24 -17.48 8.80
N PHE A 201 -7.51 -16.17 8.85
CA PHE A 201 -8.54 -15.54 9.67
C PHE A 201 -9.95 -15.98 9.28
N SER A 202 -10.17 -16.38 8.02
CA SER A 202 -11.46 -16.93 7.59
C SER A 202 -11.93 -18.11 8.44
N ARG A 203 -11.02 -18.91 9.02
CA ARG A 203 -11.36 -20.02 9.93
C ARG A 203 -11.84 -19.56 11.32
N ALA A 204 -11.50 -18.32 11.70
CA ALA A 204 -11.90 -17.73 12.96
C ALA A 204 -13.18 -16.88 12.83
N ARG A 205 -13.75 -16.72 11.63
CA ARG A 205 -14.92 -15.88 11.43
C ARG A 205 -16.13 -16.40 12.18
N ASP A 206 -16.46 -17.68 12.06
CA ASP A 206 -17.62 -18.29 12.72
C ASP A 206 -17.61 -18.09 14.25
N PRO A 207 -16.53 -18.44 14.99
CA PRO A 207 -16.51 -18.20 16.44
C PRO A 207 -16.51 -16.71 16.80
N LEU A 208 -16.00 -15.83 15.93
CA LEU A 208 -16.07 -14.39 16.15
C LEU A 208 -17.48 -13.83 15.90
N PHE A 209 -18.23 -14.39 14.95
CA PHE A 209 -19.64 -14.04 14.76
C PHE A 209 -20.44 -14.33 16.03
N ASP A 210 -20.26 -15.53 16.59
CA ASP A 210 -20.90 -15.90 17.86
C ASP A 210 -20.46 -14.97 19.00
N LEU A 211 -19.16 -14.67 19.09
CA LEU A 211 -18.61 -13.76 20.11
C LEU A 211 -19.16 -12.33 20.02
N PHE A 212 -19.37 -11.83 18.81
CA PHE A 212 -19.94 -10.51 18.55
C PHE A 212 -21.47 -10.48 18.56
N GLY A 213 -22.12 -11.58 18.96
CA GLY A 213 -23.56 -11.63 19.20
C GLY A 213 -24.38 -11.87 17.94
N ALA A 214 -23.88 -12.67 16.99
CA ALA A 214 -24.70 -13.20 15.90
C ALA A 214 -25.86 -14.03 16.47
N GLY A 215 -27.09 -13.52 16.37
CA GLY A 215 -28.31 -14.20 16.76
C GLY A 215 -29.18 -14.55 15.54
N ASP A 216 -30.44 -14.88 15.78
CA ASP A 216 -31.37 -15.33 14.72
C ASP A 216 -31.90 -14.19 13.84
N THR A 217 -31.60 -12.93 14.18
CA THR A 217 -32.09 -11.76 13.44
C THR A 217 -31.06 -11.26 12.42
N GLN A 218 -31.52 -10.82 11.24
CA GLN A 218 -30.64 -10.23 10.22
C GLN A 218 -29.85 -9.03 10.75
N GLU A 219 -30.45 -8.20 11.62
CA GLU A 219 -29.79 -7.06 12.23
C GLU A 219 -28.58 -7.46 13.10
N SER A 220 -28.72 -8.53 13.89
CA SER A 220 -27.64 -9.06 14.72
C SER A 220 -26.49 -9.60 13.87
N LEU A 221 -26.79 -10.33 12.79
CA LEU A 221 -25.79 -10.84 11.84
C LEU A 221 -25.02 -9.72 11.15
N VAL A 222 -25.72 -8.68 10.68
CA VAL A 222 -25.09 -7.51 10.04
C VAL A 222 -24.21 -6.74 11.03
N THR A 223 -24.65 -6.61 12.26
CA THR A 223 -23.88 -5.93 13.31
C THR A 223 -22.63 -6.72 13.68
N ALA A 224 -22.74 -8.03 13.88
CA ALA A 224 -21.60 -8.91 14.12
C ALA A 224 -20.62 -8.87 12.93
N ALA A 225 -21.11 -8.94 11.68
CA ALA A 225 -20.28 -8.87 10.48
C ALA A 225 -19.43 -7.58 10.43
N LYS A 226 -20.00 -6.44 10.81
CA LYS A 226 -19.27 -5.17 10.89
C LYS A 226 -18.13 -5.23 11.91
N TRP A 227 -18.37 -5.82 13.08
CA TRP A 227 -17.34 -5.98 14.11
C TRP A 227 -16.25 -6.97 13.72
N VAL A 228 -16.61 -8.10 13.11
CA VAL A 228 -15.65 -9.07 12.56
C VAL A 228 -14.76 -8.39 11.51
N SER A 229 -15.35 -7.67 10.55
CA SER A 229 -14.62 -7.00 9.47
C SER A 229 -13.65 -5.92 9.98
N ARG A 230 -14.08 -5.13 10.98
CA ARG A 230 -13.21 -4.15 11.64
C ARG A 230 -12.04 -4.82 12.36
N THR A 231 -12.32 -5.88 13.10
CA THR A 231 -11.29 -6.64 13.84
C THR A 231 -10.29 -7.26 12.89
N GLU A 232 -10.77 -7.89 11.81
CA GLU A 232 -9.93 -8.45 10.74
C GLU A 232 -9.00 -7.37 10.16
N SER A 233 -9.54 -6.20 9.83
CA SER A 233 -8.78 -5.11 9.21
C SER A 233 -7.73 -4.49 10.14
N LEU A 234 -8.06 -4.31 11.42
CA LEU A 234 -7.12 -3.84 12.43
C LEU A 234 -5.95 -4.82 12.60
N LEU A 235 -6.25 -6.12 12.71
CA LEU A 235 -5.23 -7.15 12.85
C LEU A 235 -4.39 -7.31 11.57
N ALA A 236 -5.01 -7.23 10.39
CA ALA A 236 -4.31 -7.24 9.12
C ALA A 236 -3.36 -6.05 9.00
N GLY A 237 -3.78 -4.84 9.42
CA GLY A 237 -2.92 -3.66 9.49
C GLY A 237 -1.74 -3.84 10.46
N LEU A 238 -1.98 -4.41 11.64
CA LEU A 238 -0.92 -4.72 12.60
C LEU A 238 0.11 -5.71 12.00
N VAL A 239 -0.37 -6.79 11.37
CA VAL A 239 0.47 -7.77 10.66
C VAL A 239 1.27 -7.10 9.55
N ALA A 240 0.64 -6.24 8.74
CA ALA A 240 1.29 -5.48 7.69
C ALA A 240 2.49 -4.67 8.22
N GLY A 241 2.25 -3.85 9.25
CA GLY A 241 3.29 -2.98 9.81
C GLY A 241 4.44 -3.76 10.45
N LEU A 242 4.14 -4.83 11.20
CA LEU A 242 5.16 -5.67 11.83
C LEU A 242 6.01 -6.43 10.80
N LEU A 243 5.40 -6.99 9.74
CA LEU A 243 6.13 -7.66 8.68
C LEU A 243 6.98 -6.69 7.86
N ALA A 244 6.45 -5.51 7.54
CA ALA A 244 7.20 -4.46 6.85
C ALA A 244 8.42 -4.03 7.66
N PHE A 245 8.23 -3.70 8.94
CA PHE A 245 9.31 -3.33 9.84
C PHE A 245 10.34 -4.46 10.01
N GLY A 246 9.88 -5.70 10.21
CA GLY A 246 10.74 -6.87 10.36
C GLY A 246 11.60 -7.11 9.11
N TYR A 247 11.00 -7.01 7.92
CA TYR A 247 11.73 -7.13 6.65
C TYR A 247 12.78 -6.03 6.49
N LEU A 248 12.43 -4.76 6.73
CA LEU A 248 13.36 -3.63 6.62
C LEU A 248 14.51 -3.74 7.63
N THR A 249 14.22 -4.18 8.86
CA THR A 249 15.24 -4.41 9.90
C THR A 249 16.18 -5.52 9.51
N TRP A 250 15.66 -6.64 8.99
CA TRP A 250 16.47 -7.74 8.46
C TRP A 250 17.31 -7.29 7.26
N ALA A 251 16.74 -6.53 6.34
CA ALA A 251 17.43 -6.00 5.17
C ALA A 251 18.57 -5.05 5.56
N ARG A 252 18.33 -4.16 6.53
CA ARG A 252 19.33 -3.27 7.12
C ARG A 252 20.50 -4.05 7.72
N ARG A 253 20.21 -5.05 8.58
CA ARG A 253 21.25 -5.90 9.19
C ARG A 253 22.09 -6.62 8.12
N ARG A 254 21.48 -7.07 7.03
CA ARG A 254 22.19 -7.75 5.94
C ARG A 254 23.02 -6.80 5.09
N ALA A 255 22.54 -5.58 4.89
CA ALA A 255 23.23 -4.51 4.18
C ALA A 255 24.52 -4.10 4.92
N GLN A 256 24.40 -3.79 6.21
CA GLN A 256 25.52 -3.41 7.08
C GLN A 256 26.64 -4.45 7.12
N ARG A 257 26.30 -5.75 7.09
CA ARG A 257 27.29 -6.84 7.04
C ARG A 257 28.09 -6.90 5.74
N ARG A 258 27.53 -6.39 4.62
CA ARG A 258 28.19 -6.44 3.30
C ARG A 258 28.96 -5.17 2.99
N THR A 259 28.39 -4.03 3.38
CA THR A 259 28.94 -2.72 3.10
C THR A 259 28.82 -1.88 4.37
N PRO A 260 29.85 -1.86 5.23
CA PRO A 260 29.91 -0.96 6.37
C PRO A 260 29.77 0.49 5.89
N GLY A 261 28.89 1.27 6.51
CA GLY A 261 28.64 2.68 6.15
C GLY A 261 27.50 2.92 5.16
N GLU A 262 26.79 1.89 4.69
CA GLU A 262 25.60 2.12 3.85
C GLU A 262 24.51 2.88 4.61
N SER A 263 23.95 3.92 4.00
CA SER A 263 22.97 4.81 4.63
C SER A 263 21.71 4.05 5.06
N ALA A 264 21.23 4.38 6.27
CA ALA A 264 20.00 3.80 6.79
C ALA A 264 18.78 4.32 6.01
N ILE A 265 17.76 3.46 5.88
CA ILE A 265 16.47 3.86 5.32
C ILE A 265 15.86 4.92 6.24
N ARG A 266 15.48 6.06 5.67
CA ARG A 266 14.83 7.15 6.39
C ARG A 266 13.42 6.75 6.83
N TRP A 267 12.88 7.42 7.85
CA TRP A 267 11.55 7.17 8.41
C TRP A 267 10.41 7.07 7.37
N PRO A 268 10.37 7.84 6.24
CA PRO A 268 9.28 7.72 5.28
C PRO A 268 9.24 6.35 4.60
N GLY A 269 10.38 5.66 4.51
CA GLY A 269 10.46 4.32 3.96
C GLY A 269 9.73 3.28 4.82
N TYR A 270 9.76 3.43 6.15
CA TYR A 270 9.02 2.55 7.07
C TYR A 270 7.52 2.83 7.01
N LEU A 271 7.14 4.12 6.96
CA LEU A 271 5.74 4.52 6.78
C LEU A 271 5.16 3.94 5.48
N LEU A 272 5.85 4.14 4.35
CA LEU A 272 5.41 3.64 3.05
C LEU A 272 5.38 2.11 3.01
N ALA A 273 6.35 1.43 3.64
CA ALA A 273 6.37 -0.02 3.70
C ALA A 273 5.18 -0.58 4.51
N GLY A 274 4.87 0.02 5.67
CA GLY A 274 3.73 -0.37 6.50
C GLY A 274 2.38 -0.06 5.85
N ALA A 275 2.28 1.07 5.16
CA ALA A 275 1.11 1.49 4.37
C ALA A 275 0.88 0.63 3.11
N GLY A 276 1.96 0.04 2.58
CA GLY A 276 2.00 -0.61 1.27
C GLY A 276 0.91 -1.65 1.03
N PRO A 277 0.63 -2.58 1.97
CA PRO A 277 -0.45 -3.55 1.80
C PRO A 277 -1.81 -2.91 1.60
N GLY A 278 -2.16 -1.89 2.39
CA GLY A 278 -3.40 -1.14 2.23
C GLY A 278 -3.47 -0.40 0.89
N LEU A 279 -2.38 0.24 0.46
CA LEU A 279 -2.30 0.88 -0.86
C LEU A 279 -2.52 -0.12 -2.01
N LEU A 280 -1.93 -1.32 -1.93
CA LEU A 280 -2.09 -2.34 -2.95
C LEU A 280 -3.51 -2.94 -2.96
N LEU A 281 -4.16 -3.06 -1.80
CA LEU A 281 -5.56 -3.47 -1.73
C LEU A 281 -6.49 -2.43 -2.36
N LEU A 282 -6.26 -1.14 -2.07
CA LEU A 282 -7.03 -0.04 -2.68
C LEU A 282 -6.79 0.02 -4.19
N LEU A 283 -5.54 -0.17 -4.64
CA LEU A 283 -5.20 -0.23 -6.05
C LEU A 283 -5.86 -1.44 -6.74
N ALA A 284 -5.89 -2.60 -6.08
CA ALA A 284 -6.59 -3.77 -6.60
C ALA A 284 -8.10 -3.48 -6.76
N GLU A 285 -8.73 -2.80 -5.80
CA GLU A 285 -10.14 -2.40 -5.91
C GLU A 285 -10.38 -1.42 -7.06
N ILE A 286 -9.48 -0.46 -7.29
CA ILE A 286 -9.54 0.42 -8.48
C ILE A 286 -9.46 -0.42 -9.77
N ILE A 287 -8.52 -1.36 -9.84
CA ILE A 287 -8.37 -2.25 -11.00
C ILE A 287 -9.64 -3.09 -11.21
N ILE A 288 -10.25 -3.61 -10.14
CA ILE A 288 -11.50 -4.38 -10.21
C ILE A 288 -12.65 -3.52 -10.74
N ARG A 289 -12.78 -2.28 -10.25
CA ARG A 289 -13.85 -1.36 -10.68
C ARG A 289 -13.71 -0.94 -12.13
N VAL A 290 -12.48 -0.72 -12.60
CA VAL A 290 -12.21 -0.33 -13.98
C VAL A 290 -12.29 -1.54 -14.92
N GLY A 291 -11.62 -2.63 -14.61
CA GLY A 291 -11.55 -3.83 -15.44
C GLY A 291 -12.83 -4.67 -15.43
N GLY A 292 -13.56 -4.67 -14.31
CA GLY A 292 -14.80 -5.44 -14.12
C GLY A 292 -16.07 -4.72 -14.55
N ARG A 293 -16.00 -3.48 -15.06
CA ARG A 293 -17.19 -2.66 -15.36
C ARG A 293 -18.20 -3.38 -16.25
N SER A 294 -17.73 -4.03 -17.32
CA SER A 294 -18.59 -4.82 -18.23
C SER A 294 -19.23 -6.04 -17.56
N LEU A 295 -18.56 -6.65 -16.56
CA LEU A 295 -19.13 -7.75 -15.79
C LEU A 295 -20.16 -7.28 -14.76
N LEU A 296 -19.93 -6.11 -14.16
CA LEU A 296 -20.87 -5.48 -13.22
C LEU A 296 -22.15 -5.07 -13.95
N ASP A 297 -22.04 -4.53 -15.16
CA ASP A 297 -23.19 -4.19 -16.00
C ASP A 297 -24.01 -5.44 -16.36
N LEU A 298 -23.36 -6.56 -16.67
CA LEU A 298 -24.05 -7.84 -16.92
C LEU A 298 -24.69 -8.43 -15.64
N ALA A 299 -24.02 -8.36 -14.50
CA ALA A 299 -24.54 -8.89 -13.24
C ALA A 299 -25.75 -8.08 -12.72
N SER A 300 -25.69 -6.75 -12.84
CA SER A 300 -26.81 -5.86 -12.46
C SER A 300 -28.06 -6.07 -13.32
N ALA A 301 -27.88 -6.49 -14.59
CA ALA A 301 -29.00 -6.85 -15.45
C ALA A 301 -29.66 -8.19 -15.07
N LEU A 302 -28.97 -9.05 -14.29
CA LEU A 302 -29.47 -10.38 -13.93
C LEU A 302 -30.20 -10.41 -12.58
N SER A 303 -29.79 -9.59 -11.60
CA SER A 303 -30.43 -9.54 -10.27
C SER A 303 -30.09 -8.26 -9.49
N GLU A 304 -31.12 -7.58 -8.98
CA GLU A 304 -30.96 -6.42 -8.10
C GLU A 304 -30.26 -6.81 -6.77
N ALA A 305 -30.58 -7.99 -6.23
CA ALA A 305 -29.98 -8.48 -4.99
C ALA A 305 -28.47 -8.69 -5.10
N ASP A 306 -27.98 -9.22 -6.24
CA ASP A 306 -26.55 -9.40 -6.47
C ASP A 306 -25.82 -8.05 -6.60
N SER A 307 -26.46 -7.06 -7.22
CA SER A 307 -25.88 -5.72 -7.36
C SER A 307 -25.69 -5.02 -6.01
N VAL A 308 -26.65 -5.16 -5.10
CA VAL A 308 -26.57 -4.62 -3.73
C VAL A 308 -25.47 -5.33 -2.93
N ALA A 309 -25.38 -6.66 -3.03
CA ALA A 309 -24.34 -7.44 -2.38
C ALA A 309 -22.94 -7.05 -2.86
N GLN A 310 -22.74 -6.91 -4.18
CA GLN A 310 -21.46 -6.50 -4.77
C GLN A 310 -21.07 -5.08 -4.38
N THR A 311 -22.02 -4.15 -4.34
CA THR A 311 -21.78 -2.77 -3.91
C THR A 311 -21.36 -2.72 -2.44
N SER A 312 -22.10 -3.43 -1.57
CA SER A 312 -21.79 -3.53 -0.15
C SER A 312 -20.39 -4.13 0.11
N LEU A 313 -20.05 -5.20 -0.60
CA LEU A 313 -18.72 -5.82 -0.50
C LEU A 313 -17.61 -4.93 -1.06
N GLY A 314 -17.88 -4.20 -2.14
CA GLY A 314 -16.95 -3.21 -2.70
C GLY A 314 -16.64 -2.10 -1.68
N THR A 315 -17.65 -1.55 -1.03
CA THR A 315 -17.47 -0.56 0.05
C THR A 315 -16.68 -1.16 1.22
N SER A 316 -17.03 -2.37 1.66
CA SER A 316 -16.28 -3.03 2.75
C SER A 316 -14.82 -3.29 2.39
N ARG A 317 -14.49 -3.62 1.13
CA ARG A 317 -13.09 -3.80 0.70
C ARG A 317 -12.31 -2.50 0.72
N ILE A 318 -12.93 -1.39 0.31
CA ILE A 318 -12.32 -0.06 0.41
C ILE A 318 -12.05 0.28 1.88
N ASP A 319 -13.06 0.15 2.74
CA ASP A 319 -12.92 0.44 4.16
C ASP A 319 -11.79 -0.39 4.78
N ASN A 320 -11.77 -1.70 4.50
CA ASN A 320 -10.72 -2.58 5.00
C ASN A 320 -9.33 -2.18 4.48
N GLY A 321 -9.21 -1.82 3.20
CA GLY A 321 -7.97 -1.32 2.61
C GLY A 321 -7.47 -0.03 3.29
N ILE A 322 -8.37 0.89 3.64
CA ILE A 322 -8.07 2.13 4.36
C ILE A 322 -7.60 1.82 5.79
N TRP A 323 -8.28 0.92 6.50
CA TRP A 323 -7.86 0.50 7.85
C TRP A 323 -6.47 -0.14 7.83
N VAL A 324 -6.23 -1.07 6.91
CA VAL A 324 -4.92 -1.73 6.77
C VAL A 324 -3.83 -0.71 6.41
N PHE A 325 -4.13 0.26 5.54
CA PHE A 325 -3.23 1.35 5.18
C PHE A 325 -2.78 2.16 6.42
N PHE A 326 -3.73 2.70 7.18
CA PHE A 326 -3.40 3.57 8.31
C PHE A 326 -2.78 2.80 9.47
N VAL A 327 -3.36 1.66 9.84
CA VAL A 327 -2.85 0.85 10.97
C VAL A 327 -1.48 0.26 10.66
N GLY A 328 -1.26 -0.20 9.42
CA GLY A 328 0.05 -0.69 8.99
C GLY A 328 1.12 0.40 9.00
N ALA A 329 0.80 1.60 8.51
CA ALA A 329 1.69 2.76 8.56
C ALA A 329 2.08 3.13 10.00
N LEU A 330 1.08 3.29 10.88
CA LEU A 330 1.29 3.64 12.29
C LEU A 330 2.08 2.56 13.02
N THR A 331 1.75 1.28 12.81
CA THR A 331 2.47 0.17 13.43
C THR A 331 3.95 0.16 13.04
N ALA A 332 4.26 0.33 11.74
CA ALA A 332 5.64 0.38 11.28
C ALA A 332 6.39 1.59 11.83
N LEU A 333 5.74 2.75 11.93
CA LEU A 333 6.33 3.97 12.47
C LEU A 333 6.60 3.86 13.97
N VAL A 334 5.66 3.32 14.76
CA VAL A 334 5.84 3.07 16.19
C VAL A 334 6.97 2.07 16.40
N ALA A 335 7.00 0.96 15.66
CA ALA A 335 8.08 -0.03 15.75
C ALA A 335 9.45 0.58 15.41
N PHE A 336 9.50 1.45 14.38
CA PHE A 336 10.71 2.20 14.03
C PHE A 336 11.13 3.19 15.14
N GLY A 337 10.19 3.97 15.69
CA GLY A 337 10.45 4.92 16.76
C GLY A 337 11.05 4.25 18.00
N ARG A 338 10.60 3.03 18.33
CA ARG A 338 11.18 2.23 19.42
C ARG A 338 12.64 1.78 19.19
N THR A 339 13.19 2.00 17.99
CA THR A 339 14.60 1.72 17.69
C THR A 339 15.49 2.95 17.66
N LEU A 340 14.93 4.14 17.85
CA LEU A 340 15.70 5.35 18.05
C LEU A 340 16.06 5.39 19.54
N ASP A 341 17.35 5.22 19.83
CA ASP A 341 17.87 5.34 21.20
C ASP A 341 17.69 6.79 21.68
N PRO A 342 17.37 7.05 22.95
CA PRO A 342 17.43 8.40 23.50
C PRO A 342 18.84 8.93 23.28
N SER A 343 18.96 10.15 22.75
CA SER A 343 20.24 10.81 22.56
C SER A 343 20.97 10.88 23.89
N ALA A 344 22.14 10.25 23.98
CA ALA A 344 23.03 10.31 25.15
C ALA A 344 23.53 11.74 25.49
N GLY A 345 23.02 12.78 24.82
CA GLY A 345 23.30 14.19 25.09
C GLY A 345 22.26 14.89 25.95
N ASP A 346 21.11 14.27 26.24
CA ASP A 346 20.08 14.87 27.11
C ASP A 346 20.34 14.60 28.61
N GLU A 347 21.33 13.76 28.96
CA GLU A 347 21.71 13.45 30.35
C GLU A 347 22.83 14.37 30.90
N ASP A 348 23.57 15.09 30.05
CA ASP A 348 24.73 15.90 30.46
C ASP A 348 24.40 17.38 30.72
N GLU A 349 23.20 17.88 30.36
CA GLU A 349 22.79 19.28 30.58
C GLU A 349 22.14 19.56 31.95
N GLU A 350 21.79 18.53 32.74
CA GLU A 350 21.20 18.70 34.08
C GLU A 350 22.21 18.63 35.24
N ALA A 351 23.51 18.42 34.98
CA ALA A 351 24.56 18.66 35.96
C ALA A 351 24.83 20.17 36.08
N GLY A 352 23.86 20.89 36.66
CA GLY A 352 23.97 22.32 36.93
C GLY A 352 25.26 22.66 37.69
N PRO A 353 25.87 23.83 37.43
CA PRO A 353 27.12 24.22 38.04
C PRO A 353 26.95 24.24 39.56
N GLU A 354 27.56 23.25 40.22
CA GLU A 354 27.82 23.21 41.64
C GLU A 354 28.69 24.42 41.97
N GLU A 355 28.00 25.52 42.25
CA GLU A 355 28.34 26.59 43.17
C GLU A 355 29.79 26.53 43.66
N ALA A 356 30.70 27.01 42.81
CA ALA A 356 32.07 27.30 43.18
C ALA A 356 32.03 28.39 44.26
N ALA A 357 31.92 27.96 45.51
CA ALA A 357 32.05 28.78 46.70
C ALA A 357 33.33 29.61 46.58
N GLN A 358 33.15 30.91 46.37
CA GLN A 358 34.24 31.89 46.36
C GLN A 358 34.91 31.85 47.75
N PRO A 359 36.23 31.63 47.84
CA PRO A 359 36.93 31.83 49.10
C PRO A 359 37.00 33.33 49.37
N GLU A 360 36.25 33.73 50.39
CA GLU A 360 36.24 35.05 51.01
C GLU A 360 37.68 35.49 51.35
N ALA A 361 38.19 36.46 50.60
CA ALA A 361 39.50 37.05 50.85
C ALA A 361 39.45 37.89 52.12
N LYS A 362 39.94 37.33 53.24
CA LYS A 362 40.28 38.10 54.44
C LYS A 362 41.46 39.01 54.12
N ALA A 363 41.18 40.29 53.98
CA ALA A 363 42.16 41.35 54.16
C ALA A 363 42.43 41.50 55.66
N ASP A 364 43.68 41.33 56.09
CA ASP A 364 44.14 41.89 57.35
C ASP A 364 45.58 42.41 57.25
N ARG A 365 45.74 43.52 57.98
CA ARG A 365 46.81 44.52 58.11
C ARG A 365 48.24 44.01 58.26
#